data_AF-A0A5W3ERU8-F1
#
_entry.id   AF-A0A5W3ERU8-F1
#
_cell.length_a   1.000
_cell.length_b   1.000
_cell.length_c   1.000
_cell.angle_alpha   90.00
_cell.angle_beta   90.00
_cell.angle_gamma   90.00
#
_symmetry.space_group_name_H-M   'P 1'
#
loop_
_entity.id
_entity.type
_entity.pdbx_description
1 polymer ?
#
loop_
_entity_poly.entity_id
_entity_poly.type
_entity_poly.pdbx_seq_one_letter_code
_entity_poly.pdbx_strand_id
1 'polypeptide(L)'
;MKRVNLKDIISVSNDKSSPLWDEVTTLQFSTSVMAIPRPVMIGLGVFILECDRRSAGTHILTYGGYEFVVESELNKHCSEGIIGLWKYLIDAGLSDMSKVCSHDYGKLEHFVRRNGERVPVTIDGYQTKMVTAPYSAEGIRATLYIRQTLVRDDLLDEAEQTLHGRVVNLAPSYDAQRMVQ
;
A
#
# COMPACT_ATOMS: atom_id res chain seq x y z
N MET A 1 3.87 16.62 -6.72
CA MET A 1 3.68 15.17 -6.43
C MET A 1 3.90 14.40 -7.73
N LYS A 2 4.49 13.20 -7.67
CA LYS A 2 4.65 12.34 -8.85
C LYS A 2 3.44 11.41 -8.97
N ARG A 3 2.72 11.50 -10.10
CA ARG A 3 1.53 10.70 -10.36
C ARG A 3 1.89 9.38 -11.05
N VAL A 4 1.27 8.29 -10.61
CA VAL A 4 1.51 6.93 -11.07
C VAL A 4 0.16 6.27 -11.31
N ASN A 5 -0.16 5.91 -12.55
CA ASN A 5 -1.38 5.17 -12.84
C ASN A 5 -1.10 3.67 -12.65
N LEU A 6 -1.79 3.04 -11.70
CA LEU A 6 -1.60 1.62 -11.38
C LEU A 6 -2.14 0.70 -12.49
N LYS A 7 -3.00 1.20 -13.39
CA LYS A 7 -3.46 0.44 -14.56
C LYS A 7 -2.39 0.26 -15.62
N ASP A 8 -1.31 1.03 -15.58
CA ASP A 8 -0.20 0.95 -16.53
C ASP A 8 0.84 -0.12 -16.14
N ILE A 9 0.65 -0.78 -15.00
CA ILE A 9 1.51 -1.87 -14.54
C ILE A 9 1.32 -3.06 -15.48
N ILE A 10 2.42 -3.62 -15.93
CA ILE A 10 2.47 -4.84 -16.75
C ILE A 10 2.60 -6.06 -15.86
N SER A 11 3.47 -5.99 -14.85
CA SER A 11 3.73 -7.10 -13.93
C SER A 11 4.22 -6.60 -12.57
N VAL A 12 4.04 -7.46 -11.56
CA VAL A 12 4.57 -7.30 -10.21
C VAL A 12 5.52 -8.46 -9.96
N SER A 13 6.77 -8.17 -9.64
CA SER A 13 7.81 -9.18 -9.42
C SER A 13 8.43 -9.09 -8.02
N ASN A 14 8.81 -10.27 -7.54
CA ASN A 14 9.29 -10.57 -6.21
C ASN A 14 10.49 -11.52 -6.36
N ASP A 15 11.59 -11.27 -5.65
CA ASP A 15 12.81 -12.08 -5.75
C ASP A 15 12.74 -13.34 -4.86
N LYS A 16 11.84 -13.35 -3.87
CA LYS A 16 11.62 -14.48 -2.95
C LYS A 16 10.32 -15.23 -3.27
N SER A 17 10.29 -16.48 -2.86
CA SER A 17 9.14 -17.38 -3.04
C SER A 17 7.92 -16.98 -2.22
N SER A 18 8.11 -16.28 -1.10
CA SER A 18 7.04 -15.70 -0.30
C SER A 18 7.08 -14.17 -0.44
N PRO A 19 5.96 -13.53 -0.79
CA PRO A 19 5.94 -12.08 -0.97
C PRO A 19 6.37 -11.30 0.28
N LEU A 20 6.09 -11.83 1.48
CA LEU A 20 6.50 -11.20 2.74
C LEU A 20 8.00 -11.32 3.04
N TRP A 21 8.77 -12.10 2.28
CA TRP A 21 10.21 -12.22 2.47
C TRP A 21 10.98 -11.22 1.60
N ASP A 22 10.31 -10.63 0.60
CA ASP A 22 10.86 -9.55 -0.21
C ASP A 22 10.68 -8.20 0.46
N GLU A 23 11.77 -7.56 0.86
CA GLU A 23 11.75 -6.19 1.40
C GLU A 23 11.33 -5.16 0.35
N VAL A 24 11.57 -5.46 -0.92
CA VAL A 24 11.25 -4.62 -2.06
C VAL A 24 10.52 -5.46 -3.11
N THR A 25 9.42 -4.93 -3.62
CA THR A 25 8.66 -5.47 -4.76
C THR A 25 8.89 -4.57 -5.96
N THR A 26 9.08 -5.14 -7.15
CA THR A 26 9.27 -4.36 -8.37
C THR A 26 7.98 -4.29 -9.16
N LEU A 27 7.54 -3.07 -9.50
CA LEU A 27 6.45 -2.83 -10.44
C LEU A 27 7.05 -2.51 -11.80
N GLN A 28 6.69 -3.30 -12.81
CA GLN A 28 7.13 -3.09 -14.18
C GLN A 28 6.08 -2.32 -14.97
N PHE A 29 6.52 -1.25 -15.64
CA PHE A 29 5.76 -0.49 -16.63
C PHE A 29 6.39 -0.71 -18.02
N SER A 30 5.75 -0.20 -19.07
CA SER A 30 6.24 -0.34 -20.45
C SER A 30 7.65 0.23 -20.67
N THR A 31 8.00 1.31 -19.98
CA THR A 31 9.26 2.06 -20.18
C THR A 31 10.06 2.29 -18.90
N SER A 32 9.58 1.80 -17.75
CA SER A 32 10.23 2.05 -16.47
C SER A 32 9.94 0.95 -15.47
N VAL A 33 10.76 0.90 -14.42
CA VAL A 33 10.53 0.07 -13.25
C VAL A 33 10.45 0.94 -12.01
N MET A 34 9.66 0.50 -11.05
CA MET A 34 9.54 1.15 -9.76
C MET A 34 9.78 0.13 -8.64
N ALA A 35 10.72 0.44 -7.77
CA ALA A 35 10.94 -0.32 -6.55
C ALA A 35 10.00 0.19 -5.45
N ILE A 36 9.19 -0.72 -4.91
CA ILE A 36 8.21 -0.47 -3.86
C ILE A 36 8.65 -1.19 -2.58
N PRO A 37 8.92 -0.46 -1.49
CA PRO A 37 9.15 -1.07 -0.18
C PRO A 37 7.93 -1.86 0.29
N ARG A 38 8.14 -2.99 0.95
CA ARG A 38 7.07 -3.89 1.42
C ARG A 38 5.93 -3.19 2.17
N PRO A 39 6.17 -2.27 3.12
CA PRO A 39 5.08 -1.57 3.81
C PRO A 39 4.20 -0.75 2.85
N VAL A 40 4.78 -0.21 1.77
CA VAL A 40 4.04 0.51 0.73
C VAL A 40 3.30 -0.46 -0.18
N MET A 41 3.91 -1.60 -0.54
CA MET A 41 3.28 -2.65 -1.34
C MET A 41 2.00 -3.17 -0.67
N ILE A 42 2.05 -3.41 0.64
CA ILE A 42 0.87 -3.79 1.44
C ILE A 42 -0.22 -2.72 1.33
N GLY A 43 0.15 -1.44 1.40
CA GLY A 43 -0.76 -0.32 1.25
C GLY A 43 -1.42 -0.26 -0.12
N LEU A 44 -0.65 -0.49 -1.18
CA LEU A 44 -1.16 -0.59 -2.54
C LEU A 44 -2.13 -1.76 -2.72
N GLY A 45 -1.82 -2.92 -2.13
CA GLY A 45 -2.72 -4.08 -2.15
C GLY A 45 -4.07 -3.78 -1.49
N VAL A 46 -4.05 -3.15 -0.30
CA VAL A 46 -5.28 -2.71 0.39
C VAL A 46 -6.04 -1.71 -0.45
N PHE A 47 -5.35 -0.74 -1.04
CA PHE A 47 -5.97 0.27 -1.89
C PHE A 47 -6.67 -0.34 -3.10
N ILE A 48 -6.05 -1.30 -3.80
CA ILE A 48 -6.66 -2.00 -4.94
C ILE A 48 -7.91 -2.78 -4.52
N LEU A 49 -7.88 -3.48 -3.38
CA LEU A 49 -9.05 -4.19 -2.86
C LEU A 49 -10.20 -3.23 -2.53
N GLU A 50 -9.89 -2.04 -2.01
CA GLU A 50 -10.89 -1.01 -1.74
C GLU A 50 -11.43 -0.36 -3.02
N CYS A 51 -10.59 -0.14 -4.04
CA CYS A 51 -11.03 0.35 -5.35
C CYS A 51 -12.02 -0.61 -5.99
N ASP A 52 -11.73 -1.92 -5.96
CA ASP A 52 -12.61 -2.95 -6.51
C ASP A 52 -13.99 -3.02 -5.83
N ARG A 53 -14.07 -2.68 -4.53
CA ARG A 53 -15.34 -2.58 -3.81
C ARG A 53 -16.16 -1.33 -4.18
N ARG A 54 -15.56 -0.37 -4.87
CA ARG A 54 -16.19 0.90 -5.24
C ARG A 54 -16.17 1.09 -6.75
N SER A 55 -17.26 0.68 -7.39
CA SER A 55 -17.42 0.64 -8.84
C SER A 55 -17.41 1.99 -9.58
N ALA A 56 -17.11 3.12 -8.92
CA ALA A 56 -17.22 4.43 -9.54
C ALA A 56 -16.10 5.40 -9.14
N GLY A 57 -15.58 6.10 -10.15
CA GLY A 57 -14.77 7.30 -9.98
C GLY A 57 -13.28 7.13 -10.26
N THR A 58 -12.53 8.16 -9.89
CA THR A 58 -11.06 8.11 -9.86
C THR A 58 -10.63 7.84 -8.43
N HIS A 59 -9.80 6.82 -8.23
CA HIS A 59 -9.26 6.49 -6.92
C HIS A 59 -7.83 7.01 -6.81
N ILE A 60 -7.50 7.63 -5.69
CA ILE A 60 -6.19 8.25 -5.44
C ILE A 60 -5.70 7.83 -4.05
N LEU A 61 -4.50 7.25 -4.00
CA LEU A 61 -3.73 7.01 -2.78
C LEU A 61 -2.51 7.94 -2.75
N THR A 62 -2.40 8.70 -1.67
CA THR A 62 -1.29 9.64 -1.46
C THR A 62 -0.28 9.08 -0.47
N TYR A 63 1.02 9.09 -0.83
CA TYR A 63 2.11 8.70 0.06
C TYR A 63 3.46 9.23 -0.40
N GLY A 64 4.29 9.77 0.51
CA GLY A 64 5.71 10.03 0.23
C GLY A 64 5.99 10.92 -0.98
N GLY A 65 5.10 11.87 -1.31
CA GLY A 65 5.21 12.71 -2.51
C GLY A 65 4.65 12.09 -3.80
N TYR A 66 4.09 10.88 -3.73
CA TYR A 66 3.44 10.17 -4.82
C TYR A 66 1.91 10.22 -4.72
N GLU A 67 1.27 10.22 -5.89
CA GLU A 67 -0.15 9.93 -6.07
C GLU A 67 -0.28 8.67 -6.92
N PHE A 68 -0.72 7.58 -6.30
CA PHE A 68 -1.07 6.37 -7.01
C PHE A 68 -2.54 6.44 -7.39
N VAL A 69 -2.83 6.31 -8.69
CA VAL A 69 -4.15 6.56 -9.24
C VAL A 69 -4.66 5.31 -9.94
N VAL A 70 -5.95 5.05 -9.76
CA VAL A 70 -6.72 4.14 -10.61
C VAL A 70 -7.78 4.98 -11.30
N GLU A 71 -7.57 5.22 -12.59
CA GLU A 71 -8.49 6.01 -13.41
C GLU A 71 -9.57 5.08 -13.96
N SER A 72 -10.83 5.43 -13.68
CA SER A 72 -12.05 4.66 -13.96
C SER A 72 -12.37 3.54 -12.97
N GLU A 73 -13.56 2.95 -13.15
CA GLU A 73 -13.96 1.71 -12.52
C GLU A 73 -12.87 0.64 -12.66
N LEU A 74 -12.62 -0.03 -11.54
CA LEU A 74 -11.65 -1.11 -11.44
C LEU A 74 -12.36 -2.43 -11.26
N ASN A 75 -12.05 -3.38 -12.13
CA ASN A 75 -12.27 -4.80 -11.88
C ASN A 75 -10.90 -5.46 -11.66
N LYS A 76 -10.58 -5.81 -10.41
CA LYS A 76 -9.26 -6.34 -10.05
C LYS A 76 -8.94 -7.70 -10.69
N HIS A 77 -9.93 -8.37 -11.28
CA HIS A 77 -9.80 -9.65 -11.96
C HIS A 77 -9.58 -9.53 -13.48
N CYS A 78 -9.72 -8.34 -14.06
CA CYS A 78 -9.68 -8.15 -15.52
C CYS A 78 -8.36 -7.57 -16.06
N SER A 79 -7.40 -7.19 -15.21
CA SER A 79 -6.11 -6.68 -15.66
C SER A 79 -4.94 -7.42 -15.02
N GLU A 80 -4.12 -8.06 -15.85
CA GLU A 80 -3.00 -8.90 -15.42
C GLU A 80 -2.01 -8.18 -14.48
N GLY A 81 -1.72 -6.89 -14.74
CA GLY A 81 -0.81 -6.11 -13.89
C GLY A 81 -1.36 -5.81 -12.49
N ILE A 82 -2.65 -5.46 -12.38
CA ILE A 82 -3.27 -5.13 -11.08
C ILE A 82 -3.49 -6.39 -10.23
N ILE A 83 -3.64 -7.56 -10.86
CA ILE A 83 -3.75 -8.83 -10.14
C ILE A 83 -2.57 -9.02 -9.18
N GLY A 84 -1.35 -8.69 -9.64
CA GLY A 84 -0.15 -8.81 -8.82
C GLY A 84 -0.20 -7.96 -7.53
N LEU A 85 -0.86 -6.80 -7.56
CA LEU A 85 -0.93 -5.90 -6.41
C LEU A 85 -1.73 -6.47 -5.23
N TRP A 86 -2.91 -7.04 -5.48
CA TRP A 86 -3.73 -7.60 -4.42
C TRP A 86 -3.40 -9.07 -4.14
N LYS A 87 -2.97 -9.83 -5.16
CA LYS A 87 -2.52 -11.22 -4.98
C LYS A 87 -1.31 -11.33 -4.07
N TYR A 88 -0.45 -10.31 -4.05
CA TYR A 88 0.62 -10.15 -3.06
C TYR A 88 0.13 -10.38 -1.61
N LEU A 89 -1.06 -9.85 -1.26
CA LEU A 89 -1.63 -10.01 0.09
C LEU A 89 -2.17 -11.43 0.32
N ILE A 90 -2.81 -12.03 -0.67
CA ILE A 90 -3.40 -13.37 -0.56
C ILE A 90 -2.33 -14.43 -0.48
N ASP A 91 -1.30 -14.34 -1.31
CA ASP A 91 -0.16 -15.26 -1.30
C ASP A 91 0.67 -15.13 -0.01
N ALA A 92 0.58 -13.97 0.66
CA ALA A 92 1.10 -13.73 2.01
C ALA A 92 0.21 -14.27 3.14
N GLY A 93 -0.96 -14.84 2.85
CA GLY A 93 -1.93 -15.33 3.84
C GLY A 93 -2.61 -14.22 4.64
N LEU A 94 -2.67 -13.01 4.09
CA LEU A 94 -3.26 -11.83 4.72
C LEU A 94 -4.64 -11.55 4.16
N SER A 95 -5.52 -11.03 5.02
CA SER A 95 -6.83 -10.51 4.62
C SER A 95 -6.95 -9.04 4.98
N ASP A 96 -7.65 -8.29 4.14
CA ASP A 96 -7.94 -6.90 4.42
C ASP A 96 -9.10 -6.75 5.42
N MET A 97 -9.13 -5.61 6.11
CA MET A 97 -10.20 -5.23 7.02
C MET A 97 -10.29 -3.71 7.12
N SER A 98 -11.50 -3.20 7.32
CA SER A 98 -11.76 -1.78 7.56
C SER A 98 -12.37 -1.58 8.95
N LYS A 99 -11.96 -0.51 9.65
CA LYS A 99 -12.49 -0.14 10.95
C LYS A 99 -12.71 1.37 11.05
N VAL A 100 -13.89 1.78 11.51
CA VAL A 100 -14.19 3.17 11.86
C VAL A 100 -13.42 3.55 13.13
N CYS A 101 -12.71 4.67 13.09
CA CYS A 101 -11.78 5.06 14.16
C CYS A 101 -12.34 6.16 15.05
N SER A 102 -13.36 6.90 14.60
CA SER A 102 -13.88 8.07 15.30
C SER A 102 -15.37 7.93 15.60
N HIS A 103 -15.79 8.49 16.74
CA HIS A 103 -17.19 8.50 17.17
C HIS A 103 -18.09 9.32 16.22
N ASP A 104 -17.51 10.30 15.54
CA ASP A 104 -18.16 11.11 14.50
C ASP A 104 -18.16 10.44 13.12
N TYR A 105 -17.63 9.21 13.00
CA TYR A 105 -17.48 8.46 11.76
C TYR A 105 -16.64 9.15 10.67
N GLY A 106 -15.96 10.26 10.98
CA GLY A 106 -15.22 11.08 10.03
C GLY A 106 -13.98 10.43 9.40
N LYS A 107 -13.55 9.25 9.87
CA LYS A 107 -12.41 8.50 9.31
C LYS A 107 -12.62 6.99 9.32
N LEU A 108 -12.17 6.35 8.24
CA LEU A 108 -12.13 4.90 8.08
C LEU A 108 -10.68 4.45 7.85
N GLU A 109 -10.20 3.54 8.70
CA GLU A 109 -8.88 2.89 8.57
C GLU A 109 -9.06 1.54 7.87
N HIS A 110 -8.25 1.30 6.84
CA HIS A 110 -8.16 0.03 6.13
C HIS A 110 -6.76 -0.55 6.33
N PHE A 111 -6.68 -1.83 6.65
CA PHE A 111 -5.42 -2.49 6.95
C PHE A 111 -5.49 -3.99 6.72
N VAL A 112 -4.35 -4.65 6.76
CA VAL A 112 -4.24 -6.10 6.66
C VAL A 112 -4.10 -6.77 8.02
N ARG A 113 -4.57 -8.00 8.10
CA ARG A 113 -4.52 -8.85 9.29
C ARG A 113 -4.28 -10.31 8.90
N ARG A 114 -3.89 -11.13 9.88
CA ARG A 114 -3.92 -12.59 9.71
C ARG A 114 -5.34 -13.12 9.79
N ASN A 115 -5.59 -14.24 9.14
CA ASN A 115 -6.89 -14.90 9.19
C ASN A 115 -7.27 -15.24 10.64
N GLY A 116 -8.48 -14.87 11.04
CA GLY A 116 -9.00 -15.04 12.40
C GLY A 116 -8.70 -13.89 13.37
N GLU A 117 -7.76 -12.99 13.06
CA GLU A 117 -7.46 -11.84 13.92
C GLU A 117 -8.40 -10.66 13.62
N ARG A 118 -8.47 -9.66 14.52
CA ARG A 118 -9.22 -8.40 14.30
C ARG A 118 -8.35 -7.15 14.48
N VAL A 119 -7.04 -7.34 14.48
CA VAL A 119 -6.05 -6.29 14.68
C VAL A 119 -5.12 -6.24 13.47
N PRO A 120 -4.53 -5.06 13.15
CA PRO A 120 -3.61 -4.99 12.04
C PRO A 120 -2.33 -5.77 12.35
N VAL A 121 -1.84 -6.52 11.36
CA VAL A 121 -0.57 -7.24 11.49
C VAL A 121 0.61 -6.25 11.47
N THR A 122 1.65 -6.57 12.23
CA THR A 122 2.95 -5.88 12.16
C THR A 122 3.93 -6.76 11.41
N ILE A 123 4.61 -6.19 10.40
CA ILE A 123 5.58 -6.89 9.55
C ILE A 123 6.87 -6.09 9.56
N ASP A 124 7.97 -6.70 9.99
CA ASP A 124 9.29 -6.06 10.18
C ASP A 124 9.23 -4.80 11.05
N GLY A 125 8.34 -4.80 12.04
CA GLY A 125 8.13 -3.63 12.86
C GLY A 125 7.41 -2.50 12.16
N TYR A 126 6.69 -2.74 11.08
CA TYR A 126 5.84 -1.76 10.43
C TYR A 126 4.39 -2.20 10.47
N GLN A 127 3.51 -1.23 10.70
CA GLN A 127 2.08 -1.35 10.55
C GLN A 127 1.62 -0.40 9.44
N THR A 128 1.04 -0.97 8.38
CA THR A 128 0.52 -0.22 7.24
C THR A 128 -0.98 -0.04 7.35
N LYS A 129 -1.45 1.20 7.15
CA LYS A 129 -2.87 1.55 7.13
C LYS A 129 -3.18 2.57 6.05
N MET A 130 -4.29 2.40 5.36
CA MET A 130 -4.86 3.41 4.49
C MET A 130 -6.00 4.11 5.21
N VAL A 131 -6.04 5.45 5.19
CA VAL A 131 -7.12 6.23 5.80
C VAL A 131 -7.92 6.95 4.72
N THR A 132 -9.25 6.83 4.79
CA THR A 132 -10.19 7.49 3.89
C THR A 132 -11.25 8.26 4.67
N ALA A 133 -11.87 9.26 4.04
CA ALA A 133 -13.14 9.79 4.53
C ALA A 133 -14.25 8.71 4.44
N PRO A 134 -15.26 8.74 5.33
CA PRO A 134 -16.45 7.91 5.18
C PRO A 134 -17.15 8.26 3.87
N TYR A 135 -17.65 7.26 3.14
CA TYR A 135 -18.51 7.38 1.96
C TYR A 135 -18.19 8.54 0.99
N SER A 136 -17.52 8.21 -0.12
CA SER A 136 -17.32 9.15 -1.24
C SER A 136 -17.95 8.53 -2.48
N ALA A 137 -18.91 9.25 -3.08
CA ALA A 137 -19.64 8.83 -4.27
C ALA A 137 -18.81 8.96 -5.57
N GLU A 138 -17.76 9.78 -5.55
CA GLU A 138 -16.96 10.14 -6.75
C GLU A 138 -15.62 9.38 -6.85
N GLY A 139 -15.37 8.43 -5.94
CA GLY A 139 -14.13 7.65 -5.88
C GLY A 139 -13.44 7.71 -4.52
N ILE A 140 -12.34 6.99 -4.36
CA ILE A 140 -11.60 6.91 -3.09
C ILE A 140 -10.50 7.97 -3.09
N ARG A 141 -10.47 8.82 -2.06
CA ARG A 141 -9.29 9.62 -1.74
C ARG A 141 -8.70 9.11 -0.43
N ALA A 142 -7.50 8.59 -0.51
CA ALA A 142 -6.83 7.91 0.57
C ALA A 142 -5.45 8.50 0.85
N THR A 143 -5.04 8.41 2.11
CA THR A 143 -3.65 8.65 2.51
C THR A 143 -3.10 7.39 3.15
N LEU A 144 -1.91 6.98 2.71
CA LEU A 144 -1.20 5.85 3.29
C LEU A 144 -0.42 6.31 4.52
N TYR A 145 -0.59 5.56 5.60
CA TYR A 145 0.14 5.72 6.85
C TYR A 145 0.93 4.44 7.10
N ILE A 146 2.23 4.58 7.27
CA ILE A 146 3.11 3.50 7.71
C ILE A 146 3.66 3.94 9.06
N ARG A 147 3.35 3.17 10.09
CA ARG A 147 3.86 3.37 11.44
C ARG A 147 4.94 2.36 11.71
N GLN A 148 6.11 2.81 12.14
CA GLN A 148 7.11 1.92 12.70
C GLN A 148 6.73 1.63 14.15
N THR A 149 6.62 0.35 14.45
CA THR A 149 6.28 -0.26 15.71
C THR A 149 7.38 -1.27 16.05
N LEU A 150 8.59 -0.79 16.36
CA LEU A 150 9.58 -1.62 17.04
C LEU A 150 10.15 -0.89 18.24
N VAL A 151 9.88 -1.44 19.41
CA VAL A 151 10.83 -1.50 20.51
C VAL A 151 11.97 -2.38 20.00
N ARG A 152 12.95 -1.77 19.36
CA ARG A 152 14.27 -2.37 19.11
C ARG A 152 15.14 -1.90 20.27
N ASP A 153 15.74 -2.82 21.02
CA ASP A 153 16.49 -2.46 22.25
C ASP A 153 17.64 -1.47 21.98
N ASP A 154 18.14 -1.43 20.74
CA ASP A 154 19.19 -0.51 20.28
C ASP A 154 18.68 0.85 19.77
N LEU A 155 17.36 1.05 19.72
CA LEU A 155 16.70 2.30 19.34
C LEU A 155 15.89 2.92 20.49
N LEU A 156 15.99 2.36 21.70
CA LEU A 156 15.30 2.84 22.90
C LEU A 156 15.66 4.30 23.24
N ASP A 157 16.91 4.70 23.02
CA ASP A 157 17.36 6.07 23.30
C ASP A 157 16.78 7.12 22.32
N GLU A 158 16.47 6.73 21.08
CA GLU A 158 15.86 7.62 20.08
C GLU A 158 14.32 7.68 20.19
N ALA A 159 13.70 6.61 20.71
CA ALA A 159 12.26 6.51 20.88
C ALA A 159 11.70 7.46 21.94
N GLU A 160 12.45 7.77 23.01
CA GLU A 160 12.01 8.69 24.07
C GLU A 160 11.92 10.15 23.63
N GLN A 161 12.62 10.55 22.56
CA GLN A 161 12.61 11.94 22.07
C GLN A 161 11.53 12.22 21.02
N THR A 162 10.83 11.19 20.53
CA THR A 162 9.86 11.35 19.43
C THR A 162 8.47 10.88 19.85
N LEU A 163 7.73 11.75 20.54
CA LEU A 163 6.35 11.49 20.99
C LEU A 163 5.35 11.17 19.84
N HIS A 164 5.79 11.22 18.59
CA HIS A 164 5.05 10.76 17.41
C HIS A 164 6.01 10.06 16.44
N GLY A 165 6.02 8.72 16.45
CA GLY A 165 6.75 7.86 15.51
C GLY A 165 6.30 8.07 14.05
N ARG A 166 6.74 9.18 13.46
CA ARG A 166 6.53 9.55 12.07
C ARG A 166 7.63 8.90 11.25
N VAL A 167 7.27 7.87 10.48
CA VAL A 167 8.22 7.23 9.54
C VAL A 167 8.65 8.25 8.49
N VAL A 168 9.97 8.43 8.34
CA VAL A 168 10.61 9.26 7.32
C VAL A 168 11.37 8.32 6.37
N ASN A 169 11.14 8.46 5.05
CA ASN A 169 11.89 7.83 3.94
C ASN A 169 11.64 6.35 3.52
N LEU A 170 10.40 5.84 3.49
CA LEU A 170 10.07 4.61 2.71
C LEU A 170 9.53 4.93 1.31
N ALA A 171 10.07 5.96 0.67
CA ALA A 171 9.53 6.44 -0.61
C ALA A 171 9.79 5.43 -1.74
N PRO A 172 8.80 5.18 -2.61
CA PRO A 172 9.03 4.52 -3.89
C PRO A 172 10.20 5.18 -4.65
N SER A 173 10.98 4.38 -5.37
CA SER A 173 12.01 4.89 -6.29
C SER A 173 11.70 4.46 -7.71
N TYR A 174 11.90 5.40 -8.65
CA TYR A 174 11.70 5.18 -10.07
C TYR A 174 13.07 5.12 -10.74
N ASP A 175 13.37 4.00 -11.36
CA ASP A 175 14.49 3.88 -12.27
C ASP A 175 13.95 3.78 -13.70
N ALA A 176 14.23 4.81 -14.50
CA ALA A 176 14.05 4.71 -15.93
C ALA A 176 15.11 3.73 -16.44
N GLN A 177 14.69 2.56 -16.92
CA GLN A 177 15.63 1.66 -17.59
C GLN A 177 16.16 2.37 -18.84
N ARG A 178 17.48 2.64 -18.88
CA ARG A 178 18.18 2.67 -20.15
C ARG A 178 18.06 1.27 -20.72
N MET A 179 17.15 1.08 -21.67
CA MET A 179 17.15 -0.14 -22.48
C MET A 179 18.52 -0.26 -23.13
N VAL A 180 19.31 -1.21 -22.66
CA VAL A 180 20.48 -1.68 -23.41
C VAL A 180 19.89 -2.41 -24.62
N GLN A 181 20.15 -1.85 -25.80
CA GLN A 181 19.81 -2.46 -27.10
C GLN A 181 20.46 -3.83 -27.26
#